data_AF-A0A0L6WM35-F1
#
_entry.id   AF-A0A0L6WM35-F1
#
_cell.length_a   1.000
_cell.length_b   1.000
_cell.length_c   1.000
_cell.angle_alpha   90.00
_cell.angle_beta   90.00
_cell.angle_gamma   90.00
#
_symmetry.space_group_name_H-M   'P 1'
#
loop_
_entity.id
_entity.type
_entity.pdbx_description
1 polymer ?
#
loop_
_entity_poly.entity_id
_entity_poly.type
_entity_poly.pdbx_seq_one_letter_code
_entity_poly.pdbx_strand_id
1 'polypeptide(L)'
;LPSTMSQALRDNAAYHSRLISTISELDYVPSALKLQTSYVDDLQTRLEESQALLRKLSEATKKERKEHESLRDSTTRRLAHKLTGRKDQFQAMATKEEREYVEALEKEYAERDTYNLLVTMNEEAKREKADLADKAIRYEALKKELSDLYMLVFDGPTEGSSPLMRSIV
;
A
#
# COMPACT_ATOMS: atom_id res chain seq x y z
N LEU A 1 49.12 0.88 31.58
CA LEU A 1 47.83 0.31 31.13
C LEU A 1 47.26 0.96 29.84
N PRO A 2 48.03 1.18 28.75
CA PRO A 2 47.47 1.51 27.42
C PRO A 2 47.26 0.30 26.49
N SER A 3 47.68 -0.90 26.90
CA SER A 3 47.72 -2.10 26.05
C SER A 3 46.35 -2.73 25.82
N THR A 4 45.46 -2.73 26.82
CA THR A 4 44.17 -3.44 26.75
C THR A 4 43.16 -2.75 25.83
N MET A 5 43.04 -1.42 25.92
CA MET A 5 42.18 -0.60 25.05
C MET A 5 42.65 -0.64 23.58
N SER A 6 43.95 -0.41 23.35
CA SER A 6 44.54 -0.45 22.00
C SER A 6 44.41 -1.84 21.35
N GLN A 7 44.42 -2.90 22.16
CA GLN A 7 44.22 -4.26 21.69
C GLN A 7 42.75 -4.52 21.36
N ALA A 8 41.82 -4.19 22.25
CA ALA A 8 40.37 -4.30 21.99
C ALA A 8 39.94 -3.53 20.74
N LEU A 9 40.54 -2.36 20.49
CA LEU A 9 40.26 -1.53 19.31
C LEU A 9 40.79 -2.17 18.03
N ARG A 10 41.99 -2.77 18.05
CA ARG A 10 42.52 -3.55 16.92
C ARG A 10 41.69 -4.81 16.65
N ASP A 11 41.30 -5.51 17.70
CA ASP A 11 40.55 -6.77 17.60
C ASP A 11 39.14 -6.56 17.03
N ASN A 12 38.55 -5.38 17.21
CA ASN A 12 37.21 -5.05 16.73
C ASN A 12 37.15 -4.15 15.48
N ALA A 13 38.29 -3.62 14.99
CA ALA A 13 38.32 -2.67 13.88
C ALA A 13 37.64 -3.20 12.60
N ALA A 14 37.92 -4.45 12.21
CA ALA A 14 37.31 -5.07 11.04
C ALA A 14 35.78 -5.24 11.20
N TYR A 15 35.34 -5.57 12.41
CA TYR A 15 33.92 -5.73 12.72
C TYR A 15 33.18 -4.39 12.67
N HIS A 16 33.77 -3.37 13.28
CA HIS A 16 33.28 -2.00 13.25
C HIS A 16 33.12 -1.48 11.82
N SER A 17 34.14 -1.64 10.96
CA SER A 17 34.05 -1.23 9.55
C SER A 17 32.93 -1.93 8.80
N ARG A 18 32.71 -3.24 9.08
CA ARG A 18 31.60 -3.99 8.49
C ARG A 18 30.23 -3.47 8.95
N LEU A 19 30.08 -3.16 10.23
CA LEU A 19 28.84 -2.59 10.77
C LEU A 19 28.52 -1.25 10.12
N ILE A 20 29.48 -0.31 10.07
CA ILE A 20 29.27 0.99 9.43
C ILE A 20 28.90 0.83 7.96
N SER A 21 29.64 0.00 7.20
CA SER A 21 29.33 -0.23 5.78
C SER A 21 27.89 -0.72 5.58
N THR A 22 27.47 -1.69 6.39
CA THR A 22 26.11 -2.27 6.28
C THR A 22 25.03 -1.27 6.73
N ILE A 23 25.30 -0.45 7.75
CA ILE A 23 24.40 0.61 8.19
C ILE A 23 24.23 1.65 7.08
N SER A 24 25.33 2.10 6.46
CA SER A 24 25.29 3.06 5.36
C SER A 24 24.55 2.54 4.12
N GLU A 25 24.65 1.25 3.82
CA GLU A 25 23.86 0.60 2.76
C GLU A 25 22.34 0.64 3.04
N LEU A 26 21.93 0.72 4.30
CA LEU A 26 20.54 0.68 4.74
C LEU A 26 20.01 2.05 5.22
N ASP A 27 20.81 3.11 5.18
CA ASP A 27 20.42 4.45 5.69
C ASP A 27 19.16 5.03 5.01
N TYR A 28 18.87 4.61 3.78
CA TYR A 28 17.68 5.05 3.05
C TYR A 28 16.37 4.44 3.61
N VAL A 29 16.46 3.28 4.25
CA VAL A 29 15.31 2.40 4.56
C VAL A 29 14.25 3.07 5.43
N PRO A 30 14.57 3.82 6.51
CA PRO A 30 13.53 4.47 7.32
C PRO A 30 12.66 5.45 6.52
N SER A 31 13.29 6.21 5.63
CA SER A 31 12.58 7.17 4.77
C SER A 31 11.73 6.47 3.72
N ALA A 32 12.27 5.44 3.07
CA ALA A 32 11.56 4.63 2.09
C ALA A 32 10.36 3.90 2.70
N LEU A 33 10.52 3.30 3.88
CA LEU A 33 9.44 2.63 4.60
C LEU A 33 8.29 3.58 4.93
N LYS A 34 8.60 4.81 5.35
CA LYS A 34 7.60 5.84 5.63
C LYS A 34 6.81 6.19 4.36
N LEU A 35 7.51 6.48 3.26
CA LEU A 35 6.87 6.81 1.98
C LEU A 35 6.02 5.67 1.46
N GLN A 36 6.55 4.44 1.50
CA GLN A 36 5.83 3.25 1.06
C GLN A 36 4.60 2.96 1.93
N THR A 37 4.68 3.22 3.23
CA THR A 37 3.52 3.10 4.12
C THR A 37 2.41 4.04 3.70
N SER A 38 2.71 5.33 3.48
CA SER A 38 1.71 6.30 2.99
C SER A 38 1.15 5.91 1.62
N TYR A 39 1.99 5.40 0.72
CA TYR A 39 1.54 4.95 -0.60
C TYR A 39 0.57 3.75 -0.51
N VAL A 40 0.85 2.78 0.35
CA VAL A 40 -0.06 1.65 0.61
C VAL A 40 -1.40 2.15 1.16
N ASP A 41 -1.37 3.09 2.11
CA ASP A 41 -2.59 3.64 2.72
C ASP A 41 -3.45 4.37 1.67
N ASP A 42 -2.83 5.21 0.82
CA ASP A 42 -3.50 5.89 -0.28
C ASP A 42 -4.14 4.92 -1.28
N LEU A 43 -3.42 3.84 -1.64
CA LEU A 43 -3.96 2.79 -2.52
C LEU A 43 -5.14 2.06 -1.89
N GLN A 44 -5.12 1.82 -0.57
CA GLN A 44 -6.25 1.18 0.12
C GLN A 44 -7.49 2.08 0.08
N THR A 45 -7.34 3.39 0.34
CA THR A 45 -8.46 4.34 0.22
C THR A 45 -9.04 4.33 -1.20
N ARG A 46 -8.20 4.43 -2.23
CA ARG A 46 -8.66 4.39 -3.64
C ARG A 46 -9.36 3.07 -3.99
N LEU A 47 -8.88 1.95 -3.45
CA LEU A 47 -9.47 0.64 -3.68
C LEU A 47 -10.86 0.51 -3.03
N GLU A 48 -11.05 1.07 -1.83
CA GLU A 48 -12.36 1.14 -1.17
C GLU A 48 -13.34 2.02 -1.93
N GLU A 49 -12.89 3.20 -2.39
CA GLU A 49 -13.67 4.11 -3.22
C GLU A 49 -14.10 3.46 -4.54
N SER A 50 -13.14 2.85 -5.25
CA SER A 50 -13.37 2.12 -6.51
C SER A 50 -14.31 0.94 -6.31
N GLN A 51 -14.15 0.17 -5.22
CA GLN A 51 -15.06 -0.94 -4.91
C GLN A 51 -16.50 -0.44 -4.65
N ALA A 52 -16.66 0.67 -3.94
CA ALA A 52 -17.97 1.26 -3.69
C ALA A 52 -18.62 1.77 -4.98
N LEU A 53 -17.83 2.39 -5.87
CA LEU A 53 -18.30 2.84 -7.18
C LEU A 53 -18.70 1.66 -8.08
N LEU A 54 -17.87 0.62 -8.15
CA LEU A 54 -18.16 -0.58 -8.92
C LEU A 54 -19.46 -1.26 -8.48
N ARG A 55 -19.74 -1.31 -7.17
CA ARG A 55 -21.02 -1.82 -6.65
C ARG A 55 -22.20 -1.00 -7.15
N LYS A 56 -22.12 0.34 -7.07
CA LYS A 56 -23.17 1.25 -7.57
C LYS A 56 -23.39 1.09 -9.07
N LEU A 57 -22.32 1.01 -9.85
CA LEU A 57 -22.41 0.81 -11.31
C LEU A 57 -23.02 -0.55 -11.65
N SER A 58 -22.63 -1.62 -10.95
CA SER A 58 -23.22 -2.95 -11.17
C SER A 58 -24.71 -3.00 -10.83
N GLU A 59 -25.16 -2.28 -9.79
CA GLU A 59 -26.58 -2.11 -9.50
C GLU A 59 -27.32 -1.34 -10.60
N ALA A 60 -26.73 -0.26 -11.09
CA ALA A 60 -27.29 0.51 -12.21
C ALA A 60 -27.38 -0.35 -13.49
N THR A 61 -26.32 -1.05 -13.89
CA THR A 61 -26.34 -1.95 -15.04
C THR A 61 -27.41 -3.02 -14.92
N LYS A 62 -27.59 -3.62 -13.74
CA LYS A 62 -28.66 -4.60 -13.49
C LYS A 62 -30.05 -4.00 -13.67
N LYS A 63 -30.26 -2.75 -13.25
CA LYS A 63 -31.51 -2.03 -13.43
C LYS A 63 -31.78 -1.77 -14.92
N GLU A 64 -30.84 -1.14 -15.63
CA GLU A 64 -30.98 -0.82 -17.06
C GLU A 64 -31.15 -2.09 -17.91
N ARG A 65 -30.43 -3.17 -17.59
CA ARG A 65 -30.62 -4.48 -18.23
C ARG A 65 -32.05 -4.99 -18.12
N LYS A 66 -32.66 -4.88 -16.94
CA LYS A 66 -34.04 -5.33 -16.69
C LYS A 66 -35.05 -4.46 -17.43
N GLU A 67 -34.81 -3.16 -17.50
CA GLU A 67 -35.68 -2.21 -18.22
C GLU A 67 -35.61 -2.45 -19.73
N HIS A 68 -34.40 -2.61 -20.27
CA HIS A 68 -34.15 -3.02 -21.66
C HIS A 68 -34.85 -4.36 -22.00
N GLU A 69 -34.64 -5.41 -21.19
CA GLU A 69 -35.28 -6.73 -21.40
C GLU A 69 -36.81 -6.63 -21.37
N SER A 70 -37.36 -5.91 -20.39
CA SER A 70 -38.81 -5.70 -20.24
C SER A 70 -39.41 -4.99 -21.45
N LEU A 71 -38.75 -3.96 -21.97
CA LEU A 71 -39.24 -3.23 -23.14
C LEU A 71 -39.10 -4.06 -24.43
N ARG A 72 -37.99 -4.78 -24.59
CA ARG A 72 -37.73 -5.66 -25.74
C ARG A 72 -38.77 -6.79 -25.83
N ASP A 73 -39.06 -7.44 -24.72
CA ASP A 73 -39.84 -8.68 -24.69
C ASP A 73 -41.36 -8.43 -24.55
N SER A 74 -41.80 -7.18 -24.34
CA SER A 74 -43.22 -6.84 -24.23
C SER A 74 -43.95 -6.86 -25.58
N THR A 75 -44.50 -8.03 -25.92
CA THR A 75 -45.41 -8.23 -27.06
C THR A 75 -46.70 -7.42 -26.92
N THR A 76 -47.24 -7.28 -25.71
CA THR A 76 -48.46 -6.50 -25.44
C THR A 76 -48.26 -5.00 -25.71
N ARG A 77 -47.16 -4.41 -25.20
CA ARG A 77 -46.83 -2.99 -25.47
C ARG A 77 -46.58 -2.77 -26.95
N ARG A 78 -45.82 -3.66 -27.59
CA ARG A 78 -45.54 -3.63 -29.03
C ARG A 78 -46.83 -3.65 -29.86
N LEU A 79 -47.79 -4.51 -29.49
CA LEU A 79 -49.08 -4.61 -30.18
C LEU A 79 -49.93 -3.35 -29.96
N ALA A 80 -50.02 -2.83 -28.73
CA ALA A 80 -50.76 -1.61 -28.43
C ALA A 80 -50.23 -0.38 -29.19
N HIS A 81 -48.89 -0.22 -29.24
CA HIS A 81 -48.27 0.86 -30.02
C HIS A 81 -48.49 0.69 -31.53
N LYS A 82 -48.50 -0.55 -32.04
CA LYS A 82 -48.83 -0.82 -33.44
C LYS A 82 -50.28 -0.47 -33.77
N LEU A 83 -51.22 -0.86 -32.91
CA LEU A 83 -52.67 -0.61 -33.11
C LEU A 83 -53.02 0.88 -33.02
N THR A 84 -52.28 1.65 -32.23
CA THR A 84 -52.48 3.11 -32.06
C THR A 84 -51.69 3.95 -33.07
N GLY A 85 -50.96 3.32 -34.02
CA GLY A 85 -50.12 4.03 -34.99
C GLY A 85 -48.82 4.62 -34.42
N ARG A 86 -48.47 4.33 -33.16
CA ARG A 86 -47.32 4.86 -32.43
C ARG A 86 -46.11 3.92 -32.45
N LYS A 87 -45.90 3.21 -33.56
CA LYS A 87 -44.80 2.24 -33.71
C LYS A 87 -43.43 2.91 -33.57
N ASP A 88 -43.26 4.09 -34.17
CA ASP A 88 -41.98 4.81 -34.17
C ASP A 88 -41.62 5.28 -32.75
N GLN A 89 -42.62 5.67 -31.94
CA GLN A 89 -42.40 6.00 -30.53
C GLN A 89 -41.89 4.80 -29.72
N PHE A 90 -42.45 3.61 -29.95
CA PHE A 90 -41.97 2.39 -29.30
C PHE A 90 -40.53 2.04 -29.71
N GLN A 91 -40.18 2.20 -30.99
CA GLN A 91 -38.82 1.99 -31.48
C GLN A 91 -37.83 3.00 -30.89
N ALA A 92 -38.23 4.28 -30.78
CA ALA A 92 -37.42 5.31 -30.15
C ALA A 92 -37.16 4.98 -28.66
N MET A 93 -38.18 4.52 -27.93
CA MET A 93 -38.02 4.05 -26.55
C MET A 93 -37.04 2.87 -26.48
N ALA A 94 -37.22 1.84 -27.31
CA ALA A 94 -36.34 0.67 -27.33
C ALA A 94 -34.87 1.03 -27.63
N THR A 95 -34.66 1.97 -28.55
CA THR A 95 -33.31 2.47 -28.89
C THR A 95 -32.70 3.25 -27.73
N LYS A 96 -33.50 4.04 -27.01
CA LYS A 96 -33.05 4.79 -25.83
C LYS A 96 -32.61 3.84 -24.71
N GLU A 97 -33.43 2.85 -24.38
CA GLU A 97 -33.12 1.87 -23.32
C GLU A 97 -31.90 1.02 -23.67
N GLU A 98 -31.73 0.60 -24.93
CA GLU A 98 -30.50 -0.08 -25.37
C GLU A 98 -29.26 0.80 -25.15
N ARG A 99 -29.34 2.09 -25.51
CA ARG A 99 -28.22 3.02 -25.31
C ARG A 99 -27.89 3.19 -23.84
N GLU A 100 -28.90 3.36 -22.98
CA GLU A 100 -28.73 3.52 -21.54
C GLU A 100 -28.12 2.26 -20.90
N TYR A 101 -28.55 1.07 -21.32
CA TYR A 101 -27.96 -0.20 -20.90
C TYR A 101 -26.48 -0.33 -21.31
N VAL A 102 -26.17 -0.05 -22.59
CA VAL A 102 -24.78 -0.12 -23.09
C VAL A 102 -23.88 0.88 -22.36
N GLU A 103 -24.34 2.13 -22.18
CA GLU A 103 -23.59 3.16 -21.43
C GLU A 103 -23.35 2.74 -19.97
N ALA A 104 -24.31 2.10 -19.31
CA ALA A 104 -24.14 1.60 -17.94
C ALA A 104 -23.11 0.45 -17.90
N LEU A 105 -23.18 -0.46 -18.87
CA LEU A 105 -22.27 -1.59 -18.98
C LEU A 105 -20.82 -1.15 -19.24
N GLU A 106 -20.60 -0.18 -20.13
CA GLU A 106 -19.29 0.39 -20.42
C GLU A 106 -18.65 1.01 -19.17
N LYS A 107 -19.43 1.78 -18.40
CA LYS A 107 -18.97 2.38 -17.14
C LYS A 107 -18.59 1.32 -16.11
N GLU A 108 -19.41 0.28 -15.95
CA GLU A 108 -19.11 -0.83 -15.04
C GLU A 108 -17.81 -1.55 -15.42
N TYR A 109 -17.59 -1.81 -16.71
CA TYR A 109 -16.36 -2.45 -17.18
C TYR A 109 -15.13 -1.57 -16.95
N ALA A 110 -15.20 -0.28 -17.29
CA ALA A 110 -14.09 0.65 -17.08
C ALA A 110 -13.70 0.76 -15.60
N GLU A 111 -14.68 0.81 -14.70
CA GLU A 111 -14.42 0.83 -13.25
C GLU A 111 -13.88 -0.51 -12.76
N ARG A 112 -14.35 -1.64 -13.30
CA ARG A 112 -13.82 -2.97 -12.95
C ARG A 112 -12.35 -3.11 -13.32
N ASP A 113 -11.94 -2.60 -14.48
CA ASP A 113 -10.54 -2.60 -14.90
C ASP A 113 -9.69 -1.73 -13.97
N THR A 114 -10.21 -0.55 -13.58
CA THR A 114 -9.56 0.33 -12.61
C THR A 114 -9.40 -0.35 -11.25
N TYR A 115 -10.45 -1.01 -10.74
CA TYR A 115 -10.41 -1.77 -9.50
C TYR A 115 -9.34 -2.88 -9.54
N ASN A 116 -9.31 -3.67 -10.62
CA ASN A 116 -8.35 -4.75 -10.76
C ASN A 116 -6.90 -4.24 -10.79
N LEU A 117 -6.65 -3.12 -11.48
CA LEU A 117 -5.35 -2.47 -11.49
C LEU A 117 -4.94 -2.03 -10.07
N LEU A 118 -5.84 -1.40 -9.32
CA LEU A 118 -5.59 -0.97 -7.94
C LEU A 118 -5.29 -2.16 -7.02
N VAL A 119 -5.95 -3.30 -7.21
CA VAL A 119 -5.66 -4.54 -6.46
C VAL A 119 -4.20 -4.97 -6.70
N THR A 120 -3.78 -5.08 -7.96
CA THR A 120 -2.40 -5.48 -8.30
C THR A 120 -1.38 -4.51 -7.72
N MET A 121 -1.58 -3.20 -7.90
CA MET A 121 -0.69 -2.17 -7.35
C MET A 121 -0.61 -2.24 -5.81
N ASN A 122 -1.73 -2.50 -5.14
CA ASN A 122 -1.76 -2.61 -3.68
C ASN A 122 -1.01 -3.85 -3.18
N GLU A 123 -1.15 -4.98 -3.87
CA GLU A 123 -0.42 -6.20 -3.53
C GLU A 123 1.09 -6.04 -3.69
N GLU A 124 1.54 -5.44 -4.79
CA GLU A 124 2.95 -5.14 -5.04
C GLU A 124 3.51 -4.18 -3.99
N ALA A 125 2.79 -3.08 -3.72
CA ALA A 125 3.20 -2.09 -2.74
C ALA A 125 3.32 -2.67 -1.33
N LYS A 126 2.41 -3.58 -0.95
CA LYS A 126 2.47 -4.32 0.33
C LYS A 126 3.68 -5.25 0.43
N ARG A 127 4.07 -5.91 -0.66
CA ARG A 127 5.28 -6.75 -0.67
C ARG A 127 6.54 -5.93 -0.46
N GLU A 128 6.64 -4.79 -1.14
CA GLU A 128 7.75 -3.85 -0.96
C GLU A 128 7.78 -3.25 0.45
N LYS A 129 6.61 -2.89 1.01
CA LYS A 129 6.51 -2.43 2.41
C LYS A 129 7.03 -3.49 3.39
N ALA A 130 6.72 -4.77 3.17
CA ALA A 130 7.20 -5.85 4.02
C ALA A 130 8.73 -6.00 3.94
N ASP A 131 9.31 -5.99 2.74
CA ASP A 131 10.76 -6.02 2.54
C ASP A 131 11.47 -4.83 3.21
N LEU A 132 10.92 -3.62 3.07
CA LEU A 132 11.44 -2.43 3.74
C LEU A 132 11.33 -2.50 5.26
N ALA A 133 10.26 -3.11 5.80
CA ALA A 133 10.09 -3.31 7.23
C ALA A 133 11.14 -4.28 7.79
N ASP A 134 11.42 -5.39 7.10
CA ASP A 134 12.46 -6.34 7.49
C ASP A 134 13.85 -5.68 7.47
N LYS A 135 14.13 -4.87 6.44
CA LYS A 135 15.36 -4.07 6.36
C LYS A 135 15.46 -3.04 7.48
N ALA A 136 14.34 -2.41 7.89
CA ALA A 136 14.33 -1.43 8.97
C ALA A 136 14.65 -2.09 10.32
N ILE A 137 14.09 -3.28 10.57
CA ILE A 137 14.41 -4.07 11.77
C ILE A 137 15.91 -4.38 11.80
N ARG A 138 16.47 -4.82 10.67
CA ARG A 138 17.91 -5.10 10.56
C ARG A 138 18.76 -3.86 10.76
N TYR A 139 18.37 -2.72 10.19
CA TYR A 139 19.06 -1.44 10.34
C TYR A 139 19.15 -1.01 11.81
N GLU A 140 18.04 -1.07 12.55
CA GLU A 140 18.03 -0.72 13.97
C GLU A 140 18.83 -1.72 14.82
N ALA A 141 18.78 -3.01 14.50
CA ALA A 141 19.60 -4.02 15.17
C ALA A 141 21.11 -3.75 14.99
N LEU A 142 21.55 -3.40 13.78
CA LEU A 142 22.95 -3.06 13.49
C LEU A 142 23.39 -1.78 14.21
N LYS A 143 22.53 -0.78 14.31
CA LYS A 143 22.82 0.45 15.07
C LYS A 143 22.96 0.17 16.56
N LYS A 144 22.10 -0.69 17.11
CA LYS A 144 22.24 -1.15 18.50
C LYS A 144 23.56 -1.89 18.70
N GLU A 145 23.89 -2.81 17.80
CA GLU A 145 25.13 -3.56 17.88
C GLU A 145 26.39 -2.69 17.78
N LEU A 146 26.37 -1.66 16.91
CA LEU A 146 27.43 -0.66 16.85
C LEU A 146 27.54 0.09 18.20
N SER A 147 26.41 0.50 18.79
CA SER A 147 26.39 1.15 20.10
C SER A 147 26.93 0.24 21.21
N ASP A 148 26.53 -1.03 21.24
CA ASP A 148 27.01 -2.02 22.21
C ASP A 148 28.52 -2.24 22.06
N LEU A 149 29.03 -2.28 20.83
CA LEU A 149 30.46 -2.38 20.55
C LEU A 149 31.24 -1.17 21.09
N TYR A 150 30.69 0.03 20.92
CA TYR A 150 31.29 1.25 21.48
C TYR A 150 31.32 1.21 23.01
N MET A 151 30.23 0.80 23.66
CA MET A 151 30.21 0.63 25.12
C MET A 151 31.24 -0.42 25.59
N LEU A 152 31.37 -1.55 24.88
CA LEU A 152 32.34 -2.59 25.24
C LEU A 152 33.78 -2.10 25.16
N VAL A 153 34.12 -1.38 24.08
CA VAL A 153 35.49 -0.90 23.85
C VAL A 153 35.82 0.26 24.78
N PHE A 154 34.91 1.22 24.97
CA PHE A 154 35.22 2.49 25.63
C PHE A 154 34.73 2.59 27.09
N ASP A 155 33.69 1.84 27.50
CA ASP A 155 33.11 1.89 28.86
C ASP A 155 33.43 0.64 29.72
N GLY A 156 34.35 -0.23 29.28
CA GLY A 156 34.88 -1.34 30.10
C GLY A 156 35.51 -0.83 31.41
N PRO A 157 35.64 -1.68 32.47
CA PRO A 157 35.97 -1.23 33.82
C PRO A 157 37.23 -0.37 33.80
N THR A 158 37.05 0.94 34.00
CA THR A 158 38.15 1.87 34.14
C THR A 158 38.89 1.51 35.42
N GLU A 159 40.03 0.82 35.30
CA GLU A 159 41.01 0.75 36.38
C GLU A 159 41.46 2.19 36.69
N GLY A 160 40.81 2.82 37.67
CA GLY A 160 41.13 4.20 38.03
C GLY A 160 40.13 4.94 38.91
N SER A 161 38.88 4.49 39.06
CA SER A 161 37.99 5.08 40.07
C SER A 161 38.20 4.41 41.44
N SER A 162 39.34 4.70 42.07
CA SER A 162 39.45 4.51 43.53
C SER A 162 38.35 5.33 44.22
N PRO A 163 37.63 4.77 45.20
CA PRO A 163 36.70 5.53 46.02
C PRO A 163 37.50 6.31 47.06
N LEU A 164 38.00 7.49 46.71
CA LEU A 164 38.60 8.39 47.69
C LEU A 164 37.92 9.76 47.64
N MET A 165 37.45 10.16 48.83
CA MET A 165 36.97 11.47 49.23
C MET A 165 35.55 11.86 48.80
N ARG A 166 34.54 11.26 49.46
CA ARG A 166 33.40 12.04 49.93
C ARG A 166 33.76 12.66 51.28
N SER A 167 34.28 13.89 51.21
CA SER A 167 34.42 14.87 52.29
C SER A 167 34.47 16.20 51.52
N ILE A 168 33.60 17.17 51.70
CA ILE A 168 33.29 17.91 52.93
C ILE A 168 31.88 18.53 52.75
N VAL A 169 31.11 18.55 53.84
CA VAL A 169 29.95 19.42 54.08
C VAL A 169 30.44 20.80 54.49
#